data_AF-A0A533TAP0-F1
#
_entry.id   AF-A0A533TAP0-F1
#
_cell.length_a   1.000
_cell.length_b   1.000
_cell.length_c   1.000
_cell.angle_alpha   90.00
_cell.angle_beta   90.00
_cell.angle_gamma   90.00
#
_symmetry.space_group_name_H-M   'P 1'
#
loop_
_entity.id
_entity.type
_entity.pdbx_description
1 polymer ?
#
loop_
_entity_poly.entity_id
_entity_poly.type
_entity_poly.pdbx_seq_one_letter_code
_entity_poly.pdbx_strand_id
1 'polypeptide(L)'
;MNDIAKFRVKIFADGADKAGMVEMASKPYIQGLTTNPTLMRKVGITDYKAFAQDILTVITDKPISFEVFSDDFDEMEKQAVQISSWADNV
;
A
#
# COMPACT_ATOMS: atom_id res chain seq x y z
N MET A 1 -4.57 -2.95 28.96
CA MET A 1 -4.76 -2.73 27.51
C MET A 1 -5.57 -3.89 26.97
N ASN A 2 -6.63 -3.63 26.21
CA ASN A 2 -7.35 -4.69 25.52
C ASN A 2 -6.45 -5.26 24.42
N ASP A 3 -6.41 -6.58 24.32
CA ASP A 3 -5.63 -7.27 23.30
C ASP A 3 -6.29 -7.07 21.93
N ILE A 4 -5.74 -6.15 21.13
CA ILE A 4 -6.25 -5.79 19.81
C ILE A 4 -6.23 -7.01 18.87
N ALA A 5 -5.33 -7.98 19.10
CA ALA A 5 -5.23 -9.18 18.28
C ALA A 5 -6.46 -10.11 18.40
N LYS A 6 -7.32 -9.91 19.41
CA LYS A 6 -8.55 -10.70 19.59
C LYS A 6 -9.72 -10.21 18.73
N PHE A 7 -9.63 -9.04 18.12
CA PHE A 7 -10.69 -8.52 17.28
C PHE A 7 -10.66 -9.20 15.90
N ARG A 8 -11.84 -9.52 15.37
CA ARG A 8 -12.00 -10.04 13.99
C ARG A 8 -11.80 -8.95 12.92
N VAL A 9 -11.67 -7.69 13.34
CA VAL A 9 -11.50 -6.54 12.47
C VAL A 9 -10.03 -6.39 12.12
N LYS A 10 -9.74 -6.26 10.83
CA LYS A 10 -8.40 -5.93 10.34
C LYS A 10 -8.19 -4.43 10.37
N ILE A 11 -7.04 -3.99 10.84
CA ILE A 11 -6.66 -2.56 10.82
C ILE A 11 -5.61 -2.38 9.73
N PHE A 12 -5.87 -1.45 8.81
CA PHE A 12 -4.95 -1.07 7.75
C PHE A 12 -4.45 0.35 8.00
N ALA A 13 -3.18 0.59 7.67
CA ALA A 13 -2.60 1.92 7.74
C ALA A 13 -2.63 2.58 6.35
N ASP A 14 -3.13 3.81 6.28
CA ASP A 14 -3.04 4.63 5.07
C ASP A 14 -1.73 5.41 5.08
N GLY A 15 -0.90 5.20 4.04
CA GLY A 15 0.47 5.65 4.01
C GLY A 15 0.86 6.26 2.67
N ALA A 16 1.76 7.24 2.73
CA ALA A 16 2.19 8.00 1.56
C ALA A 16 3.68 8.30 1.52
N ASP A 17 4.43 7.97 2.56
CA ASP A 17 5.88 8.07 2.61
C ASP A 17 6.48 6.79 3.20
N LYS A 18 7.73 6.50 2.83
CA LYS A 18 8.38 5.24 3.19
C LYS A 18 8.58 5.08 4.69
N ALA A 19 9.00 6.14 5.38
CA ALA A 19 9.32 6.05 6.80
C ALA A 19 8.05 5.75 7.63
N GLY A 20 6.96 6.47 7.35
CA GLY A 20 5.67 6.25 7.99
C GLY A 20 5.10 4.87 7.68
N MET A 21 5.18 4.41 6.43
CA MET A 21 4.71 3.08 6.05
C MET A 21 5.48 1.97 6.77
N VAL A 22 6.81 2.06 6.85
CA VAL A 22 7.63 1.08 7.57
C VAL A 22 7.35 1.10 9.07
N GLU A 23 7.18 2.28 9.67
CA GLU A 23 6.80 2.39 11.08
C GLU A 23 5.45 1.71 11.35
N MET A 24 4.43 1.98 10.51
CA MET A 24 3.12 1.36 10.68
C MET A 24 3.15 -0.14 10.45
N ALA A 25 3.88 -0.61 9.44
CA ALA A 25 4.06 -2.03 9.18
C ALA A 25 4.76 -2.78 10.33
N SER A 26 5.57 -2.09 11.14
CA SER A 26 6.20 -2.70 12.32
C SER A 26 5.20 -2.96 13.48
N LYS A 27 4.02 -2.34 13.46
CA LYS A 27 3.03 -2.47 14.53
C LYS A 27 2.25 -3.77 14.37
N PRO A 28 2.21 -4.66 15.38
CA PRO A 28 1.63 -6.00 15.24
C PRO A 28 0.12 -6.03 15.01
N TYR A 29 -0.58 -4.93 15.31
CA TYR A 29 -2.02 -4.78 15.07
C TYR A 29 -2.36 -4.22 13.68
N ILE A 30 -1.36 -3.77 12.90
CA ILE A 30 -1.54 -3.36 11.51
C ILE A 30 -1.40 -4.59 10.62
N GLN A 31 -2.46 -4.89 9.87
CA GLN A 31 -2.59 -6.11 9.08
C GLN A 31 -2.46 -5.89 7.57
N GLY A 32 -2.16 -4.66 7.16
CA GLY A 32 -1.96 -4.27 5.77
C GLY A 32 -1.84 -2.76 5.63
N LEU A 33 -1.53 -2.32 4.42
CA LEU A 33 -1.38 -0.92 4.10
C LEU A 33 -2.23 -0.56 2.88
N THR A 34 -2.68 0.69 2.84
CA THR A 34 -3.31 1.28 1.66
C THR A 34 -2.50 2.49 1.24
N THR A 35 -2.53 2.76 -0.05
CA THR A 35 -1.94 3.96 -0.61
C THR A 35 -2.92 4.62 -1.56
N ASN A 36 -2.82 5.93 -1.72
CA ASN A 36 -3.53 6.66 -2.76
C ASN A 36 -2.59 7.70 -3.40
N PRO A 37 -2.70 7.96 -4.71
CA PRO A 37 -1.79 8.86 -5.40
C PRO A 37 -1.88 10.31 -4.90
N THR A 38 -3.03 10.72 -4.36
CA THR A 38 -3.24 12.08 -3.83
C THR A 38 -2.32 12.35 -2.64
N LEU A 39 -2.20 11.42 -1.68
CA LEU A 39 -1.30 11.58 -0.55
C LEU A 39 0.17 11.47 -0.97
N MET A 40 0.51 10.55 -1.88
CA MET A 40 1.88 10.43 -2.40
C MET A 40 2.36 11.71 -3.06
N ARG A 41 1.52 12.33 -3.89
CA ARG A 41 1.83 13.60 -4.54
C ARG A 41 2.04 14.74 -3.53
N LYS A 42 1.24 14.78 -2.45
CA LYS A 42 1.36 15.81 -1.41
C LYS A 42 2.72 15.79 -0.71
N VAL A 43 3.35 14.62 -0.59
CA VAL A 43 4.69 14.47 0.01
C VAL A 43 5.82 14.52 -1.02
N GLY A 44 5.52 14.87 -2.27
CA GLY A 44 6.52 15.10 -3.31
C GLY A 44 6.95 13.87 -4.10
N ILE A 45 6.23 12.74 -3.99
CA ILE A 45 6.48 11.57 -4.85
C ILE A 45 6.01 11.89 -6.26
N THR A 46 6.93 11.81 -7.21
CA THR A 46 6.69 12.06 -8.64
C THR A 46 6.70 10.80 -9.49
N ASP A 47 7.28 9.70 -8.98
CA ASP A 47 7.30 8.40 -9.63
C ASP A 47 6.59 7.36 -8.76
N TYR A 48 5.32 7.09 -9.10
CA TYR A 48 4.47 6.16 -8.37
C TYR A 48 5.00 4.72 -8.39
N LYS A 49 5.49 4.27 -9.56
CA LYS A 49 5.94 2.90 -9.74
C LYS A 49 7.24 2.67 -8.97
N ALA A 50 8.21 3.58 -9.09
CA ALA A 50 9.47 3.46 -8.37
C ALA A 50 9.24 3.46 -6.85
N PHE A 51 8.34 4.33 -6.36
CA PHE A 51 7.96 4.33 -4.94
C PHE A 51 7.31 3.01 -4.52
N ALA A 52 6.29 2.55 -5.24
CA ALA A 52 5.58 1.31 -4.92
C ALA A 52 6.54 0.12 -4.87
N GLN A 53 7.40 -0.03 -5.89
CA GLN A 53 8.40 -1.09 -5.92
C GLN A 53 9.43 -0.99 -4.79
N ASP A 54 9.88 0.22 -4.45
CA ASP A 54 10.78 0.43 -3.30
C ASP A 54 10.12 0.01 -1.97
N ILE A 55 8.86 0.34 -1.75
CA ILE A 55 8.10 -0.12 -0.57
C ILE A 55 8.00 -1.64 -0.52
N LEU A 56 7.71 -2.29 -1.64
CA LEU A 56 7.55 -3.74 -1.73
C LEU A 56 8.86 -4.50 -1.44
N THR A 57 10.03 -3.86 -1.58
CA THR A 57 11.31 -4.46 -1.17
C THR A 57 11.49 -4.52 0.35
N VAL A 58 10.75 -3.69 1.10
CA VAL A 58 10.89 -3.54 2.56
C VAL A 58 9.73 -4.19 3.31
N ILE A 59 8.50 -4.03 2.81
CA ILE A 59 7.29 -4.59 3.42
C ILE A 59 6.85 -5.78 2.57
N THR A 60 7.32 -6.96 2.94
CA THR A 60 7.12 -8.22 2.20
C THR A 60 6.11 -9.15 2.86
N ASP A 61 5.73 -8.87 4.12
CA ASP A 61 4.94 -9.76 4.97
C ASP A 61 3.48 -9.31 5.16
N LYS A 62 3.08 -8.19 4.54
CA LYS A 62 1.75 -7.58 4.68
C LYS A 62 1.19 -7.17 3.32
N PRO A 63 -0.12 -7.29 3.09
CA PRO A 63 -0.76 -6.83 1.86
C PRO A 63 -0.67 -5.31 1.74
N ILE A 64 -0.44 -4.81 0.52
CA ILE A 64 -0.38 -3.37 0.21
C ILE A 64 -1.24 -3.07 -0.99
N SER A 65 -2.24 -2.21 -0.82
CA SER A 65 -3.10 -1.76 -1.91
C SER A 65 -2.52 -0.54 -2.63
N PHE A 66 -2.43 -0.64 -3.95
CA PHE A 66 -2.08 0.45 -4.87
C PHE A 66 -3.28 0.75 -5.77
N GLU A 67 -3.56 2.02 -6.03
CA GLU A 67 -4.67 2.45 -6.87
C GLU A 67 -4.25 2.52 -8.35
N VAL A 68 -5.18 2.17 -9.24
CA VAL A 68 -5.11 2.54 -10.66
C VAL A 68 -5.51 4.00 -10.84
N PHE A 69 -5.10 4.62 -11.95
CA PHE A 69 -5.32 6.04 -12.20
C PHE A 69 -6.48 6.34 -13.14
N SER A 70 -6.79 5.43 -14.04
CA SER A 70 -7.82 5.62 -15.06
C SER A 70 -9.23 5.39 -14.50
N ASP A 71 -10.22 6.04 -15.10
CA ASP A 71 -11.65 5.78 -14.92
C ASP A 71 -12.27 4.99 -16.09
N ASP A 72 -11.49 4.72 -17.13
CA ASP A 72 -11.84 3.82 -18.23
C ASP A 72 -11.57 2.35 -17.84
N PHE A 73 -12.57 1.48 -18.02
CA PHE A 73 -12.50 0.08 -17.55
C PHE A 73 -11.36 -0.72 -18.19
N ASP A 74 -11.14 -0.58 -19.51
CA ASP A 74 -10.10 -1.33 -20.22
C ASP A 74 -8.71 -0.90 -19.75
N GLU A 75 -8.54 0.40 -19.47
CA GLU A 75 -7.29 0.94 -18.95
C GLU A 75 -7.08 0.59 -17.46
N MET A 76 -8.15 0.58 -16.65
CA MET A 76 -8.10 0.12 -15.26
C MET A 76 -7.62 -1.33 -15.18
N GLU A 77 -8.12 -2.23 -16.03
CA GLU A 77 -7.70 -3.63 -16.05
C GLU A 77 -6.21 -3.77 -16.40
N LYS A 78 -5.74 -3.08 -17.46
CA LYS A 78 -4.32 -3.09 -17.85
C LYS A 78 -3.41 -2.61 -16.72
N GLN A 79 -3.79 -1.52 -16.06
CA GLN A 79 -3.05 -0.98 -14.93
C GLN A 79 -3.07 -1.95 -13.74
N ALA A 80 -4.21 -2.56 -13.43
CA ALA A 80 -4.33 -3.54 -12.36
C ALA A 80 -3.43 -4.75 -12.60
N VAL A 81 -3.43 -5.34 -13.81
CA VAL A 81 -2.55 -6.45 -14.18
C VAL A 81 -1.09 -6.08 -14.06
N GLN A 82 -0.71 -4.86 -14.48
CA GLN A 82 0.65 -4.38 -14.33
C GLN A 82 1.03 -4.20 -12.86
N ILE A 83 0.15 -3.63 -12.04
CA ILE A 83 0.40 -3.35 -10.62
C ILE A 83 0.51 -4.65 -9.82
N SER A 84 -0.40 -5.61 -10.04
CA SER A 84 -0.37 -6.92 -9.39
C SER A 84 0.88 -7.73 -9.73
N SER A 85 1.58 -7.39 -10.82
CA SER A 85 2.82 -8.06 -11.21
C SER A 85 4.04 -7.61 -10.41
N TRP A 86 3.92 -6.62 -9.51
CA TRP A 86 5.08 -6.05 -8.81
C TRP A 86 5.55 -6.90 -7.63
N ALA A 87 4.64 -7.57 -6.92
CA ALA A 87 4.93 -8.53 -5.86
C ALA A 87 3.68 -9.35 -5.49
N ASP A 88 3.87 -10.49 -4.83
CA ASP A 88 2.79 -11.41 -4.43
C ASP A 88 1.80 -10.80 -3.40
N ASN A 89 2.20 -9.72 -2.71
CA ASN A 89 1.43 -9.06 -1.66
C ASN A 89 0.70 -7.78 -2.12
N VAL A 90 0.51 -7.63 -3.43
CA VAL A 90 -0.21 -6.51 -4.06
C VAL A 90 -1.65 -6.89 -4.39
#